data_AF-A0A558IH31-F1
#
_entry.id   AF-A0A558IH31-F1
#
_cell.length_a   1.000
_cell.length_b   1.000
_cell.length_c   1.000
_cell.angle_alpha   90.00
_cell.angle_beta   90.00
_cell.angle_gamma   90.00
#
_symmetry.space_group_name_H-M   'P 1'
#
loop_
_entity.id
_entity.type
_entity.pdbx_description
1 polymer ?
#
loop_
_entity_poly.entity_id
_entity_poly.type
_entity_poly.pdbx_seq_one_letter_code
_entity_poly.pdbx_strand_id
1 'polypeptide(L)'
;MDQPTIDPHVPNEPQQPADPNAPKATQDPNGPQAPKASELPPRRGWEGVFNEKLALWGSAILLAGWALGLLSLLIADSAASGTDDAASYMFGFLGIFTFIGLCIATPFLATLFAFIAIASLDSDVPERKRNARIALVLAILSIVPIVVYFGPKYMF
;
A
#
# COMPACT_ATOMS: atom_id res chain seq x y z
N MET A 1 76.67 -4.32 -44.69
CA MET A 1 76.54 -2.87 -44.89
C MET A 1 75.58 -2.34 -43.84
N ASP A 2 76.13 -2.16 -42.64
CA ASP A 2 76.10 -0.96 -41.78
C ASP A 2 74.83 -0.07 -41.72
N GLN A 3 74.18 -0.16 -40.54
CA GLN A 3 73.88 0.94 -39.60
C GLN A 3 72.80 2.01 -39.93
N PRO A 4 72.30 2.77 -38.91
CA PRO A 4 70.89 2.96 -38.57
C PRO A 4 70.51 4.47 -38.64
N THR A 5 69.71 5.00 -37.69
CA THR A 5 69.61 6.44 -37.30
C THR A 5 68.58 7.26 -38.10
N ILE A 6 67.65 8.07 -37.57
CA ILE A 6 67.22 8.51 -36.22
C ILE A 6 65.78 9.11 -36.35
N ASP A 7 65.00 8.98 -35.28
CA ASP A 7 63.74 9.65 -34.87
C ASP A 7 63.84 11.20 -34.91
N PRO A 8 62.84 12.02 -35.33
CA PRO A 8 61.87 12.55 -34.35
C PRO A 8 60.52 13.01 -34.96
N HIS A 9 59.46 13.05 -34.15
CA HIS A 9 58.50 14.17 -34.03
C HIS A 9 57.16 13.66 -33.48
N VAL A 10 57.11 13.53 -32.16
CA VAL A 10 55.88 13.85 -31.41
C VAL A 10 55.66 15.36 -31.51
N PRO A 11 54.42 15.81 -31.74
CA PRO A 11 53.83 16.70 -30.74
C PRO A 11 52.37 16.36 -30.41
N ASN A 12 52.17 16.20 -29.10
CA ASN A 12 51.00 16.55 -28.28
C ASN A 12 49.62 15.94 -28.57
N GLU A 13 49.20 15.14 -27.58
CA GLU A 13 47.83 14.78 -27.23
C GLU A 13 46.88 15.99 -27.12
N PRO A 14 45.57 15.75 -27.19
CA PRO A 14 44.71 16.19 -26.10
C PRO A 14 44.23 14.97 -25.30
N GLN A 15 44.62 14.92 -24.03
CA GLN A 15 43.98 14.04 -23.05
C GLN A 15 42.52 14.48 -22.86
N GLN A 16 41.58 13.55 -23.01
CA GLN A 16 40.32 13.61 -22.28
C GLN A 16 39.94 12.18 -21.81
N PRO A 17 39.51 12.00 -20.55
CA PRO A 17 39.75 10.77 -19.80
C PRO A 17 38.67 9.69 -19.99
N ALA A 18 39.15 8.44 -19.99
CA ALA A 18 38.51 7.14 -19.71
C ALA A 18 36.97 7.04 -19.68
N ASP A 19 36.42 6.21 -20.57
CA ASP A 19 35.18 5.47 -20.31
C ASP A 19 35.41 3.96 -20.57
N PRO A 20 35.56 3.11 -19.52
CA PRO A 20 36.07 1.75 -19.68
C PRO A 20 35.07 0.67 -20.10
N ASN A 21 33.76 0.94 -20.25
CA ASN A 21 32.75 -0.10 -20.44
C ASN A 21 31.54 0.51 -21.16
N ALA A 22 30.97 0.04 -22.27
CA ALA A 22 30.84 -1.30 -22.83
C ALA A 22 30.10 -1.18 -24.21
N PRO A 23 29.66 -2.26 -24.88
CA PRO A 23 30.24 -2.74 -26.13
C PRO A 23 29.50 -2.29 -27.39
N LYS A 24 30.26 -2.01 -28.46
CA LYS A 24 29.76 -1.78 -29.82
C LYS A 24 29.15 -3.06 -30.41
N ALA A 25 27.88 -2.97 -30.78
CA ALA A 25 27.18 -3.96 -31.57
C ALA A 25 27.83 -4.11 -32.95
N THR A 26 28.04 -5.35 -33.40
CA THR A 26 28.16 -5.64 -34.83
C THR A 26 27.45 -6.96 -35.11
N GLN A 27 26.36 -6.83 -35.87
CA GLN A 27 25.44 -7.86 -36.31
C GLN A 27 26.11 -8.76 -37.36
N ASP A 28 25.85 -10.07 -37.30
CA ASP A 28 26.08 -11.02 -38.39
C ASP A 28 24.70 -11.59 -38.83
N PRO A 29 24.35 -11.70 -40.13
CA PRO A 29 22.94 -11.76 -40.56
C PRO A 29 22.29 -13.16 -40.65
N ASN A 30 22.96 -14.28 -40.37
CA ASN A 30 22.40 -15.62 -40.63
C ASN A 30 22.83 -16.70 -39.61
N GLY A 31 22.34 -16.60 -38.37
CA GLY A 31 22.41 -17.67 -37.37
C GLY A 31 21.07 -17.86 -36.66
N PRO A 32 20.66 -19.09 -36.30
CA PRO A 32 19.38 -19.33 -35.64
C PRO A 32 19.33 -18.55 -34.33
N GLN A 33 18.45 -17.55 -34.28
CA GLN A 33 18.21 -16.73 -33.11
C GLN A 33 17.89 -17.66 -31.95
N ALA A 34 18.80 -17.77 -30.98
CA ALA A 34 18.48 -18.31 -29.68
C ALA A 34 17.20 -17.59 -29.21
N PRO A 35 16.12 -18.31 -28.89
CA PRO A 35 14.86 -17.68 -28.57
C PRO A 35 15.13 -16.75 -27.40
N LYS A 36 14.95 -15.45 -27.64
CA LYS A 36 14.92 -14.41 -26.62
C LYS A 36 14.20 -15.04 -25.44
N ALA A 37 14.92 -15.23 -24.33
CA ALA A 37 14.30 -15.49 -23.04
C ALA A 37 13.16 -14.50 -22.98
N SER A 38 11.94 -15.01 -23.05
CA SER A 38 10.74 -14.22 -23.14
C SER A 38 10.76 -13.39 -21.86
N GLU A 39 11.24 -12.16 -21.97
CA GLU A 39 10.93 -11.09 -21.03
C GLU A 39 9.42 -11.03 -21.10
N LEU A 40 8.80 -11.83 -20.23
CA LEU A 40 7.41 -11.72 -19.87
C LEU A 40 7.17 -10.22 -19.76
N PRO A 41 6.25 -9.66 -20.57
CA PRO A 41 6.03 -8.23 -20.56
C PRO A 41 5.87 -7.82 -19.10
N PRO A 42 6.49 -6.70 -18.65
CA PRO A 42 6.41 -6.29 -17.25
C PRO A 42 4.94 -6.39 -16.92
N ARG A 43 4.60 -7.30 -15.99
CA ARG A 43 3.21 -7.53 -15.62
C ARG A 43 2.73 -6.14 -15.25
N ARG A 44 2.02 -5.50 -16.17
CA ARG A 44 1.30 -4.26 -15.95
C ARG A 44 0.05 -4.66 -15.16
N GLY A 45 0.29 -5.39 -14.07
CA GLY A 45 -0.67 -5.72 -13.07
C GLY A 45 -1.08 -4.37 -12.52
N TRP A 46 -2.37 -4.08 -12.57
CA TRP A 46 -3.25 -3.82 -11.44
C TRP A 46 -2.70 -3.10 -10.19
N GLU A 47 -1.39 -2.93 -10.01
CA GLU A 47 -0.73 -2.03 -9.07
C GLU A 47 -1.21 -0.59 -9.16
N GLY A 48 -1.66 -0.14 -10.34
CA GLY A 48 -2.29 1.18 -10.49
C GLY A 48 -3.73 1.27 -9.98
N VAL A 49 -4.42 0.13 -9.83
CA VAL A 49 -5.83 0.07 -9.38
C VAL A 49 -5.91 -0.28 -7.88
N PHE A 50 -4.95 -1.06 -7.37
CA PHE A 50 -4.89 -1.53 -5.99
C PHE A 50 -3.83 -0.77 -5.20
N ASN A 51 -4.21 0.38 -4.68
CA ASN A 51 -3.36 1.23 -3.85
C ASN A 51 -3.41 0.72 -2.40
N GLU A 52 -2.40 -0.01 -1.91
CA GLU A 52 -2.40 -0.51 -0.53
C GLU A 52 -2.52 0.62 0.51
N LYS A 53 -2.05 1.82 0.15
CA LYS A 53 -2.19 2.99 1.01
C LYS A 53 -3.66 3.34 1.22
N LEU A 54 -4.51 3.17 0.20
CA LEU A 54 -5.94 3.41 0.33
C LEU A 54 -6.59 2.40 1.28
N ALA A 55 -6.19 1.12 1.23
CA ALA A 55 -6.67 0.13 2.21
C ALA A 55 -6.17 0.43 3.62
N LEU A 56 -4.91 0.85 3.78
CA LEU A 56 -4.34 1.21 5.07
C LEU A 56 -5.03 2.44 5.68
N TRP A 57 -5.10 3.54 4.94
CA TRP A 57 -5.77 4.76 5.39
C TRP A 57 -7.27 4.55 5.57
N GLY A 58 -7.90 3.82 4.65
CA GLY A 58 -9.33 3.49 4.73
C GLY A 58 -9.67 2.66 5.97
N SER A 59 -8.91 1.60 6.25
CA SER A 59 -9.10 0.79 7.46
C SER A 59 -8.78 1.55 8.74
N ALA A 60 -7.76 2.43 8.74
CA ALA A 60 -7.46 3.30 9.87
C ALA A 60 -8.58 4.31 10.15
N ILE A 61 -9.12 4.98 9.12
CA ILE A 61 -10.25 5.91 9.24
C ILE A 61 -11.50 5.17 9.72
N LEU A 62 -11.74 3.97 9.21
CA LEU A 62 -12.86 3.14 9.64
C LEU A 62 -12.79 2.81 11.14
N LEU A 63 -11.61 2.40 11.62
CA LEU A 63 -11.37 2.16 13.05
C LEU A 63 -11.46 3.45 13.89
N ALA A 64 -10.96 4.56 13.37
CA ALA A 64 -11.10 5.86 14.04
C ALA A 64 -12.58 6.26 14.15
N GLY A 65 -13.40 5.98 13.12
CA GLY A 65 -14.84 6.16 13.16
C GLY A 65 -15.51 5.33 14.27
N TRP A 66 -15.12 4.06 14.40
CA TRP A 66 -15.58 3.21 15.51
C TRP A 66 -15.20 3.78 16.87
N ALA A 67 -13.93 4.17 17.05
CA ALA A 67 -13.45 4.75 18.30
C ALA A 67 -14.19 6.05 18.64
N LEU A 68 -14.39 6.94 17.67
CA LEU A 68 -15.10 8.20 17.86
C LEU A 68 -16.59 7.99 18.17
N GLY A 69 -17.26 7.08 17.46
CA GLY A 69 -18.67 6.77 17.70
C GLY A 69 -18.89 6.19 19.09
N LEU A 70 -18.06 5.22 19.50
CA LEU A 70 -18.13 4.61 20.82
C LEU A 70 -17.75 5.59 21.93
N LEU A 71 -16.72 6.42 21.72
CA LEU A 71 -16.33 7.46 22.65
C LEU A 71 -17.46 8.50 22.82
N SER A 72 -18.13 8.89 21.73
CA SER A 72 -19.27 9.79 21.78
C SER A 72 -20.42 9.21 22.61
N LEU A 73 -20.73 7.92 22.43
CA LEU A 73 -21.74 7.23 23.24
C LEU A 73 -21.33 7.16 24.72
N LEU A 74 -20.06 6.92 25.01
CA LEU A 74 -19.55 6.87 26.38
C LEU A 74 -19.61 8.25 27.07
N ILE A 75 -19.29 9.32 26.34
CA ILE A 75 -19.46 10.69 26.83
C ILE A 75 -20.94 10.97 27.09
N ALA A 76 -21.82 10.56 26.18
CA ALA A 76 -23.27 10.75 26.35
C ALA A 76 -23.79 10.07 27.62
N ASP A 77 -23.40 8.81 27.84
CA ASP A 77 -23.77 8.04 29.04
C ASP A 77 -23.22 8.71 30.32
N SER A 78 -21.98 9.18 30.29
CA SER A 78 -21.40 9.90 31.42
C SER A 78 -22.11 11.23 31.71
N ALA A 79 -22.50 11.98 30.67
CA ALA A 79 -23.20 13.25 30.80
C ALA A 79 -24.64 13.07 31.28
N ALA A 80 -25.29 11.96 30.89
CA ALA A 80 -26.63 11.59 31.35
C ALA A 80 -26.69 11.35 32.87
N SER A 81 -25.56 10.98 33.50
CA SER A 81 -25.47 10.83 34.95
C SER A 81 -25.26 12.16 35.70
N GLY A 82 -24.97 13.24 34.98
CA GLY A 82 -24.78 14.59 35.50
C GLY A 82 -26.01 15.48 35.30
N THR A 83 -25.81 16.81 35.34
CA THR A 83 -26.87 17.80 35.07
C THR A 83 -26.81 18.37 33.64
N ASP A 84 -26.00 17.77 32.76
CA ASP A 84 -25.69 18.32 31.44
C ASP A 84 -26.42 17.56 30.32
N ASP A 85 -27.75 17.67 30.35
CA ASP A 85 -28.65 16.99 29.41
C ASP A 85 -28.36 17.35 27.96
N ALA A 86 -27.96 18.60 27.69
CA ALA A 86 -27.64 19.06 26.34
C ALA A 86 -26.45 18.31 25.75
N ALA A 87 -25.38 18.12 26.53
CA ALA A 87 -24.23 17.33 26.10
C ALA A 87 -24.61 15.87 25.87
N SER A 88 -25.39 15.27 26.79
CA SER A 88 -25.90 13.90 26.65
C SER A 88 -26.65 13.70 25.32
N TYR A 89 -27.58 14.59 24.98
CA TYR A 89 -28.33 14.52 23.73
C TYR A 89 -27.45 14.69 22.50
N MET A 90 -26.54 15.67 22.48
CA MET A 90 -25.68 15.92 21.31
C MET A 90 -24.71 14.77 21.05
N PHE A 91 -23.99 14.33 22.08
CA PHE A 91 -23.04 13.22 21.95
C PHE A 91 -23.75 11.88 21.76
N GLY A 92 -24.93 11.71 22.34
CA GLY A 92 -25.77 10.51 22.15
C GLY A 92 -26.25 10.41 20.71
N PHE A 93 -26.80 11.50 20.16
CA PHE A 93 -27.22 11.55 18.77
C PHE A 93 -26.04 11.29 17.82
N LEU A 94 -24.92 11.99 17.99
CA LEU A 94 -23.73 11.78 17.17
C LEU A 94 -23.25 10.33 17.24
N GLY A 95 -23.13 9.80 18.46
CA GLY A 95 -22.68 8.43 18.70
C GLY A 95 -23.59 7.39 18.05
N ILE A 96 -24.91 7.53 18.17
CA ILE A 96 -25.89 6.62 17.56
C ILE A 96 -25.82 6.69 16.03
N PHE A 97 -25.77 7.89 15.44
CA PHE A 97 -25.69 8.06 13.99
C PHE A 97 -24.41 7.45 13.42
N THR A 98 -23.27 7.71 14.08
CA THR A 98 -21.99 7.11 13.71
C THR A 98 -22.03 5.59 13.87
N PHE A 99 -22.58 5.08 14.96
CA PHE A 99 -22.71 3.64 15.21
C PHE A 99 -23.56 2.92 14.16
N ILE A 100 -24.76 3.43 13.85
CA ILE A 100 -25.65 2.84 12.83
C ILE A 100 -24.98 2.91 11.45
N GLY A 101 -24.43 4.08 11.10
CA GLY A 101 -23.73 4.26 9.82
C GLY A 101 -22.58 3.29 9.67
N LEU A 102 -21.76 3.11 10.70
CA LEU A 102 -20.66 2.14 10.71
C LEU A 102 -21.13 0.71 10.69
N CYS A 103 -22.22 0.34 11.37
CA CYS A 103 -22.77 -1.02 11.30
C CYS A 103 -23.14 -1.41 9.87
N ILE A 104 -23.68 -0.45 9.09
CA ILE A 104 -24.05 -0.68 7.69
C ILE A 104 -22.82 -0.63 6.79
N ALA A 105 -21.93 0.35 6.97
CA ALA A 105 -20.79 0.60 6.08
C ALA A 105 -19.64 -0.40 6.26
N THR A 106 -19.30 -0.74 7.51
CA THR A 106 -18.16 -1.60 7.86
C THR A 106 -18.15 -2.95 7.13
N PRO A 107 -19.24 -3.73 7.01
CA PRO A 107 -19.18 -5.00 6.29
C PRO A 107 -18.75 -4.84 4.82
N PHE A 108 -19.12 -3.73 4.16
CA PHE A 108 -18.70 -3.45 2.78
C PHE A 108 -17.29 -2.86 2.71
N LEU A 109 -16.97 -1.90 3.57
CA LEU A 109 -15.66 -1.23 3.56
C LEU A 109 -14.55 -2.15 4.05
N ALA A 110 -14.77 -2.88 5.14
CA ALA A 110 -13.79 -3.82 5.69
C ALA A 110 -13.50 -4.95 4.69
N THR A 111 -14.52 -5.49 4.01
CA THR A 111 -14.31 -6.50 2.97
C THR A 111 -13.55 -5.91 1.79
N LEU A 112 -13.92 -4.74 1.29
CA LEU A 112 -13.19 -4.05 0.22
C LEU A 112 -11.71 -3.84 0.60
N PHE A 113 -11.43 -3.32 1.79
CA PHE A 113 -10.06 -3.10 2.25
C PHE A 113 -9.30 -4.41 2.43
N ALA A 114 -9.95 -5.47 2.92
CA ALA A 114 -9.36 -6.80 3.02
C ALA A 114 -9.00 -7.35 1.64
N PHE A 115 -9.88 -7.23 0.63
CA PHE A 115 -9.59 -7.65 -0.74
C PHE A 115 -8.40 -6.89 -1.34
N ILE A 116 -8.35 -5.57 -1.15
CA ILE A 116 -7.23 -4.74 -1.64
C ILE A 116 -5.93 -5.13 -0.92
N ALA A 117 -5.98 -5.37 0.39
CA ALA A 117 -4.84 -5.80 1.18
C ALA A 117 -4.33 -7.18 0.71
N ILE A 118 -5.22 -8.15 0.51
CA ILE A 118 -4.86 -9.49 0.01
C ILE A 118 -4.21 -9.41 -1.37
N ALA A 119 -4.79 -8.64 -2.29
CA ALA A 119 -4.19 -8.44 -3.62
C ALA A 119 -2.78 -7.82 -3.54
N SER A 120 -2.54 -6.97 -2.53
CA SER A 120 -1.25 -6.31 -2.33
C SER A 120 -0.19 -7.20 -1.66
N LEU A 121 -0.56 -8.35 -1.10
CA LEU A 121 0.38 -9.32 -0.51
C LEU A 121 1.23 -10.04 -1.58
N ASP A 122 0.76 -10.10 -2.81
CA ASP A 122 1.44 -10.76 -3.94
C ASP A 122 2.59 -9.90 -4.52
N SER A 123 2.73 -8.63 -4.10
CA SER A 123 3.79 -7.75 -4.59
C SER A 123 5.16 -8.12 -4.01
N ASP A 124 6.20 -8.19 -4.83
CA ASP A 124 7.57 -8.50 -4.39
C ASP A 124 8.23 -7.42 -3.50
N VAL A 125 7.57 -6.28 -3.28
CA VAL A 125 8.09 -5.18 -2.46
C VAL A 125 7.83 -5.46 -0.96
N PRO A 126 8.87 -5.58 -0.11
CA PRO A 126 8.70 -5.97 1.29
C PRO A 126 7.91 -4.95 2.12
N GLU A 127 8.07 -3.65 1.84
CA GLU A 127 7.32 -2.59 2.52
C GLU A 127 5.82 -2.63 2.18
N ARG A 128 5.49 -2.90 0.92
CA ARG A 128 4.12 -3.08 0.44
C ARG A 128 3.45 -4.28 1.11
N LYS A 129 4.14 -5.42 1.21
CA LYS A 129 3.66 -6.59 1.97
C LYS A 129 3.40 -6.30 3.45
N ARG A 130 4.20 -5.43 4.08
CA ARG A 130 3.99 -5.04 5.48
C ARG A 130 2.74 -4.18 5.63
N ASN A 131 2.59 -3.14 4.80
CA ASN A 131 1.44 -2.24 4.86
C ASN A 131 0.14 -2.98 4.55
N ALA A 132 0.15 -3.89 3.58
CA ALA A 132 -0.96 -4.78 3.26
C ALA A 132 -1.38 -5.65 4.47
N ARG A 133 -0.43 -6.26 5.17
CA ARG A 133 -0.72 -7.03 6.41
C ARG A 133 -1.37 -6.17 7.48
N ILE A 134 -0.85 -4.96 7.70
CA ILE A 134 -1.40 -4.04 8.70
C ILE A 134 -2.84 -3.65 8.32
N ALA A 135 -3.08 -3.27 7.06
CA ALA A 135 -4.40 -2.94 6.55
C ALA A 135 -5.40 -4.10 6.71
N LEU A 136 -4.95 -5.34 6.45
CA LEU A 136 -5.77 -6.53 6.62
C LEU A 136 -6.16 -6.74 8.09
N VAL A 137 -5.21 -6.61 9.02
CA VAL A 137 -5.47 -6.75 10.46
C VAL A 137 -6.44 -5.65 10.93
N LEU A 138 -6.22 -4.40 10.51
CA LEU A 138 -7.12 -3.28 10.82
C LEU A 138 -8.54 -3.52 10.28
N ALA A 139 -8.66 -4.03 9.06
CA ALA A 139 -9.95 -4.37 8.45
C ALA A 139 -10.68 -5.50 9.20
N ILE A 140 -9.96 -6.51 9.71
CA ILE A 140 -10.58 -7.55 10.55
C ILE A 140 -11.01 -6.97 11.89
N LEU A 141 -10.17 -6.17 12.52
CA LEU A 141 -10.45 -5.54 13.81
C LEU A 141 -11.68 -4.62 13.77
N SER A 142 -11.94 -3.94 12.64
CA SER A 142 -13.12 -3.08 12.51
C SER A 142 -14.44 -3.85 12.53
N ILE A 143 -14.45 -5.16 12.32
CA ILE A 143 -15.64 -6.01 12.41
C ILE A 143 -15.96 -6.38 13.86
N VAL A 144 -14.98 -6.36 14.76
CA VAL A 144 -15.12 -6.78 16.17
C VAL A 144 -16.29 -6.08 16.89
N PRO A 145 -16.46 -4.75 16.81
CA PRO A 145 -17.58 -4.07 17.47
C PRO A 145 -18.96 -4.60 17.03
N ILE A 146 -19.11 -4.94 15.74
CA ILE A 146 -20.36 -5.51 15.21
C ILE A 146 -20.60 -6.88 15.82
N VAL A 147 -19.59 -7.75 15.83
CA VAL A 147 -19.71 -9.11 16.39
C VAL A 147 -19.99 -9.05 17.89
N VAL A 148 -19.36 -8.15 18.63
CA VAL A 148 -19.62 -7.99 20.07
C VAL A 148 -21.05 -7.49 20.33
N TYR A 149 -21.55 -6.55 19.53
CA TYR A 149 -22.89 -6.00 19.71
C TYR A 149 -24.01 -6.97 19.28
N PHE A 150 -23.82 -7.68 18.16
CA PHE A 150 -24.84 -8.53 17.56
C PHE A 150 -24.69 -10.01 17.91
N GLY A 151 -23.48 -10.51 18.16
CA GLY A 151 -23.18 -11.93 18.41
C GLY A 151 -24.05 -12.56 19.50
N PRO A 152 -24.24 -11.91 20.67
CA PRO A 152 -25.12 -12.44 21.72
C PRO A 152 -26.58 -12.61 21.29
N LYS A 153 -27.06 -11.83 20.31
CA LYS A 153 -28.46 -11.86 19.83
C LYS A 153 -28.73 -12.98 18.81
N TYR A 154 -27.69 -13.63 18.29
CA TYR A 154 -27.80 -14.67 17.26
C TYR A 154 -27.29 -16.05 17.72
N MET A 155 -26.78 -16.14 18.96
CA MET A 155 -26.30 -17.39 19.55
C MET A 155 -27.30 -18.03 20.55
N PHE A 156 -28.46 -17.41 20.76
CA PHE A 156 -29.58 -17.89 21.58
C PHE A 156 -30.91 -17.55 20.90
#